data_AF-A0A1V6BPU5-F1
#
_entry.id   AF-A0A1V6BPU5-F1
#
_cell.length_a   1.000
_cell.length_b   1.000
_cell.length_c   1.000
_cell.angle_alpha   90.00
_cell.angle_beta   90.00
_cell.angle_gamma   90.00
#
_symmetry.space_group_name_H-M   'P 1'
#
loop_
_entity.id
_entity.type
_entity.pdbx_description
1 polymer ?
#
loop_
_entity_poly.entity_id
_entity_poly.type
_entity_poly.pdbx_seq_one_letter_code
_entity_poly.pdbx_strand_id
1 'polypeptide(L)'
;MNGCHFGRFFQVSVAGGSYQEGLVSVLQGVPPSLALSEMDIYGDLLLRKPGADELSSPRKEPDLPVIFTGINSWDTIKGAGNKNHTNGTPLTILIPNLDRHDIHVEQYQDTNRTPRPGHASYASFMKYGADDDAIGAGIFSGRYTATIVAAGYVAKEILKRCGVEVFSFIREMAGIRYEGEDIALAKKVSDSYKTMRRDYDPFYQEIYVKKRITMDMRYLEKMRIFAEIEKEIDYIRSKAQDFDKNDIIKRYGVHPVINCPDVDTAERMNDVVSRITAVGDSSGGVVEVVATGLPAGLGEPVFHKLDADLGTMLGIAAIKGVEIGAGFQVKNMTGYEVNDRMRAENGKVVFDSNNAGGITGGLTTGQPIVVRLAVKPTPTIAIKQNTVDKYTLENKELSAITRRDPTIVNRIWPVAENMTALILLDNLFAHYGYQTISEAARTV
;
A
#
# COMPACT_ATOMS: atom_id res chain seq x y z
N MET A 1 21.08 2.08 -5.03
CA MET A 1 20.51 3.41 -4.70
C MET A 1 20.64 3.60 -3.20
N ASN A 2 21.10 4.76 -2.72
CA ASN A 2 21.01 5.08 -1.29
C ASN A 2 19.54 5.38 -0.94
N GLY A 3 19.01 4.78 0.13
CA GLY A 3 17.64 5.03 0.60
C GLY A 3 16.58 3.98 0.19
N CYS A 4 16.98 2.73 -0.07
CA CYS A 4 16.05 1.61 -0.31
C CYS A 4 15.80 0.75 0.95
N HIS A 5 16.11 1.30 2.12
CA HIS A 5 15.98 0.64 3.42
C HIS A 5 15.08 1.47 4.34
N PHE A 6 14.24 0.78 5.12
CA PHE A 6 13.32 1.35 6.10
C PHE A 6 13.47 0.61 7.44
N GLY A 7 13.22 1.29 8.55
CA GLY A 7 13.10 0.70 9.90
C GLY A 7 14.42 0.60 10.68
N ARG A 8 14.31 0.41 12.00
CA ARG A 8 15.43 0.25 12.95
C ARG A 8 15.52 -1.19 13.47
N PHE A 9 14.39 -1.73 13.89
CA PHE A 9 14.21 -3.08 14.45
C PHE A 9 13.49 -3.99 13.47
N PHE A 10 12.36 -3.54 12.91
CA PHE A 10 11.68 -4.22 11.82
C PHE A 10 12.09 -3.56 10.51
N GLN A 11 13.10 -4.15 9.87
CA GLN A 11 13.76 -3.52 8.72
C GLN A 11 13.24 -4.09 7.42
N VAL A 12 13.05 -3.23 6.42
CA VAL A 12 12.65 -3.62 5.07
C VAL A 12 13.64 -3.05 4.07
N SER A 13 14.17 -3.91 3.21
CA SER A 13 14.98 -3.52 2.06
C SER A 13 14.26 -3.89 0.78
N VAL A 14 14.15 -2.96 -0.16
CA VAL A 14 13.42 -3.16 -1.42
C VAL A 14 14.35 -3.08 -2.62
N ALA A 15 14.09 -3.90 -3.64
CA ALA A 15 14.85 -3.90 -4.89
C ALA A 15 13.97 -4.27 -6.09
N GLY A 16 14.52 -4.04 -7.28
CA GLY A 16 13.88 -4.34 -8.56
C GLY A 16 13.28 -3.13 -9.26
N GLY A 17 12.68 -3.38 -10.43
CA GLY A 17 12.11 -2.35 -11.29
C GLY A 17 10.99 -2.90 -12.16
N SER A 18 10.27 -2.01 -12.85
CA SER A 18 9.06 -2.38 -13.61
C SER A 18 9.29 -3.32 -14.79
N TYR A 19 10.48 -3.31 -15.40
CA TYR A 19 10.84 -4.16 -16.54
C TYR A 19 12.04 -5.07 -16.27
N GLN A 20 12.54 -5.08 -15.03
CA GLN A 20 13.51 -6.07 -14.57
C GLN A 20 12.83 -7.42 -14.36
N GLU A 21 13.55 -8.45 -13.89
CA GLU A 21 12.97 -9.79 -13.65
C GLU A 21 11.87 -9.81 -12.57
N GLY A 22 11.85 -8.81 -11.70
CA GLY A 22 10.85 -8.71 -10.66
C GLY A 22 11.21 -7.67 -9.61
N LEU A 23 10.54 -7.80 -8.48
CA LEU A 23 10.77 -7.02 -7.28
C LEU A 23 11.12 -7.93 -6.10
N VAL A 24 11.78 -7.35 -5.10
CA VAL A 24 12.19 -8.07 -3.90
C VAL A 24 11.91 -7.22 -2.67
N SER A 25 11.34 -7.86 -1.64
CA SER A 25 11.32 -7.34 -0.27
C SER A 25 12.15 -8.27 0.63
N VAL A 26 13.18 -7.73 1.28
CA VAL A 26 13.95 -8.44 2.32
C VAL A 26 13.61 -7.83 3.67
N LEU A 27 13.02 -8.64 4.55
CA LEU A 27 12.56 -8.24 5.87
C LEU A 27 13.49 -8.82 6.95
N GLN A 28 13.86 -8.00 7.92
CA GLN A 28 14.57 -8.40 9.14
C GLN A 28 13.75 -8.03 10.38
N GLY A 29 13.92 -8.78 11.46
CA GLY A 29 13.13 -8.60 12.68
C GLY A 29 11.77 -9.32 12.64
N VAL A 30 11.52 -10.20 11.66
CA VAL A 30 10.33 -11.05 11.64
C VAL A 30 10.46 -12.11 12.74
N PRO A 31 9.55 -12.15 13.74
CA PRO A 31 9.61 -13.14 14.80
C PRO A 31 9.36 -14.55 14.25
N PRO A 32 9.94 -15.60 14.86
CA PRO A 32 9.65 -16.97 14.47
C PRO A 32 8.21 -17.37 14.81
N SER A 33 7.74 -18.50 14.27
CA SER A 33 6.43 -19.11 14.55
C SER A 33 5.21 -18.37 13.97
N LEU A 34 5.43 -17.47 13.00
CA LEU A 34 4.35 -16.90 12.21
C LEU A 34 4.05 -17.82 11.02
N ALA A 35 2.81 -18.28 10.91
CA ALA A 35 2.34 -18.98 9.71
C ALA A 35 2.05 -17.93 8.63
N LEU A 36 2.76 -18.00 7.51
CA LEU A 36 2.58 -17.11 6.36
C LEU A 36 2.25 -17.93 5.13
N SER A 37 1.40 -17.39 4.26
CA SER A 37 1.13 -17.97 2.95
C SER A 37 1.26 -16.93 1.85
N GLU A 38 1.70 -17.39 0.67
CA GLU A 38 1.75 -16.55 -0.54
C GLU A 38 0.34 -16.10 -0.96
N MET A 39 -0.68 -16.91 -0.69
CA MET A 39 -2.09 -16.59 -0.97
C MET A 39 -2.55 -15.37 -0.17
N ASP A 40 -2.17 -15.27 1.11
CA ASP A 40 -2.59 -14.16 1.94
C ASP A 40 -1.83 -12.87 1.61
N ILE A 41 -0.51 -12.96 1.37
CA ILE A 41 0.29 -11.84 0.85
C ILE A 41 -0.30 -11.35 -0.47
N TYR A 42 -0.69 -12.27 -1.34
CA TYR A 42 -1.34 -11.94 -2.60
C TYR A 42 -2.68 -11.22 -2.41
N GLY A 43 -3.45 -11.62 -1.40
CA GLY A 43 -4.70 -10.99 -1.00
C GLY A 43 -4.57 -9.49 -0.73
N ASP A 44 -3.39 -9.03 -0.33
CA ASP A 44 -3.06 -7.61 -0.14
C ASP A 44 -2.49 -6.97 -1.40
N LEU A 45 -1.60 -7.68 -2.12
CA LEU A 45 -1.02 -7.22 -3.38
C LEU A 45 -2.08 -6.96 -4.45
N LEU A 46 -3.15 -7.76 -4.48
CA LEU A 46 -4.20 -7.60 -5.49
C LEU A 46 -5.00 -6.29 -5.34
N LEU A 47 -4.99 -5.68 -4.15
CA LEU A 47 -5.73 -4.44 -3.87
C LEU A 47 -5.13 -3.22 -4.58
N ARG A 48 -3.84 -3.28 -4.94
CA ARG A 48 -3.12 -2.23 -5.68
C ARG A 48 -2.98 -2.51 -7.18
N LYS A 49 -3.44 -3.67 -7.67
CA LYS A 49 -3.26 -4.08 -9.07
C LYS A 49 -3.93 -3.07 -10.02
N PRO A 50 -3.31 -2.80 -11.19
CA PRO A 50 -3.99 -2.09 -12.26
C PRO A 50 -5.00 -3.02 -12.95
N GLY A 51 -5.88 -2.47 -13.80
CA GLY A 51 -6.72 -3.25 -14.71
C GLY A 51 -7.86 -4.02 -14.04
N ALA A 52 -8.23 -3.63 -12.82
CA ALA A 52 -9.28 -4.25 -12.01
C ALA A 52 -10.70 -3.75 -12.34
N ASP A 53 -10.79 -2.64 -13.07
CA ASP A 53 -12.00 -1.91 -13.42
C ASP A 53 -11.86 -1.35 -14.84
N GLU A 54 -12.96 -0.83 -15.40
CA GLU A 54 -12.95 -0.22 -16.73
C GLU A 54 -12.00 0.97 -16.85
N LEU A 55 -11.58 1.57 -15.72
CA LEU A 55 -10.90 2.85 -15.67
C LEU A 55 -9.37 2.74 -15.72
N SER A 56 -8.77 1.61 -15.36
CA SER A 56 -7.33 1.51 -15.08
C SER A 56 -6.42 1.15 -16.28
N SER A 57 -5.11 1.21 -16.05
CA SER A 57 -4.07 0.99 -17.06
C SER A 57 -4.13 -0.40 -17.72
N PRO A 58 -3.67 -0.55 -18.98
CA PRO A 58 -3.80 -1.79 -19.75
C PRO A 58 -2.88 -2.94 -19.30
N ARG A 59 -1.95 -2.70 -18.35
CA ARG A 59 -1.08 -3.77 -17.84
C ARG A 59 -1.88 -4.81 -17.08
N LYS A 60 -1.55 -6.06 -17.32
CA LYS A 60 -2.26 -7.26 -16.88
C LYS A 60 -1.48 -8.03 -15.83
N GLU A 61 -0.57 -7.35 -15.15
CA GLU A 61 0.31 -8.02 -14.21
C GLU A 61 -0.48 -8.76 -13.12
N PRO A 62 -0.21 -10.07 -12.92
CA PRO A 62 -0.80 -10.82 -11.85
C PRO A 62 -0.27 -10.45 -10.46
N ASP A 63 0.99 -10.00 -10.31
CA ASP A 63 1.64 -9.63 -9.04
C ASP A 63 1.78 -10.78 -8.01
N LEU A 64 2.17 -11.98 -8.47
CA LEU A 64 2.23 -13.19 -7.64
C LEU A 64 3.47 -13.22 -6.73
N PRO A 65 3.32 -13.27 -5.40
CA PRO A 65 4.45 -13.34 -4.48
C PRO A 65 4.99 -14.77 -4.35
N VAL A 66 6.29 -14.86 -4.06
CA VAL A 66 6.97 -16.10 -3.68
C VAL A 66 7.80 -15.87 -2.43
N ILE A 67 7.54 -16.65 -1.37
CA ILE A 67 8.38 -16.67 -0.18
C ILE A 67 9.63 -17.49 -0.50
N PHE A 68 10.79 -16.82 -0.48
CA PHE A 68 12.06 -17.40 -0.92
C PHE A 68 12.94 -17.85 0.25
N THR A 69 12.99 -17.08 1.35
CA THR A 69 13.73 -17.40 2.58
C THR A 69 12.93 -17.02 3.83
N GLY A 70 13.42 -17.33 5.03
CA GLY A 70 12.81 -16.86 6.28
C GLY A 70 11.77 -17.78 6.92
N ILE A 71 11.49 -18.93 6.29
CA ILE A 71 10.57 -19.95 6.80
C ILE A 71 11.25 -21.31 6.93
N ASN A 72 10.72 -22.16 7.79
CA ASN A 72 11.13 -23.56 7.92
C ASN A 72 10.72 -24.37 6.68
N SER A 73 11.69 -24.92 5.95
CA SER A 73 11.41 -25.75 4.78
C SER A 73 10.78 -27.12 5.12
N TRP A 74 11.02 -27.60 6.35
CA TRP A 74 10.43 -28.82 6.93
C TRP A 74 10.10 -28.59 8.39
N ASP A 75 9.34 -29.52 8.98
CA ASP A 75 9.25 -29.59 10.43
C ASP A 75 10.66 -29.76 11.03
N THR A 76 10.99 -28.98 12.06
CA THR A 76 12.32 -29.02 12.69
C THR A 76 12.61 -30.35 13.38
N ILE A 77 11.56 -31.04 13.82
CA ILE A 77 11.56 -32.45 14.25
C ILE A 77 10.27 -33.12 13.75
N LYS A 78 10.27 -34.43 13.55
CA LYS A 78 9.10 -35.16 13.02
C LYS A 78 7.83 -34.85 13.84
N GLY A 79 6.83 -34.25 13.19
CA GLY A 79 5.54 -33.93 13.81
C GLY A 79 5.50 -32.62 14.60
N ALA A 80 6.51 -31.75 14.47
CA ALA A 80 6.51 -30.45 15.12
C ALA A 80 5.41 -29.50 14.60
N GLY A 81 4.91 -29.73 13.37
CA GLY A 81 3.89 -28.87 12.76
C GLY A 81 4.36 -27.43 12.57
N ASN A 82 5.66 -27.23 12.34
CA ASN A 82 6.27 -25.92 12.18
C ASN A 82 6.94 -25.70 10.82
N LYS A 83 6.73 -26.63 9.86
CA LYS A 83 6.95 -26.38 8.43
C LYS A 83 6.22 -25.11 8.01
N ASN A 84 6.85 -24.30 7.16
CA ASN A 84 6.35 -23.01 6.65
C ASN A 84 6.14 -21.90 7.69
N HIS A 85 6.47 -22.13 8.97
CA HIS A 85 6.53 -21.05 9.94
C HIS A 85 7.78 -20.22 9.73
N THR A 86 7.70 -18.92 10.00
CA THR A 86 8.87 -18.05 10.08
C THR A 86 9.86 -18.60 11.10
N ASN A 87 11.15 -18.43 10.83
CA ASN A 87 12.21 -19.03 11.65
C ASN A 87 13.19 -18.01 12.26
N GLY A 88 12.87 -16.71 12.15
CA GLY A 88 13.69 -15.61 12.68
C GLY A 88 14.87 -15.20 11.78
N THR A 89 15.17 -15.95 10.71
CA THR A 89 16.11 -15.51 9.68
C THR A 89 15.46 -14.48 8.75
N PRO A 90 16.25 -13.68 7.99
CA PRO A 90 15.67 -12.73 7.04
C PRO A 90 14.66 -13.35 6.07
N LEU A 91 13.48 -12.77 6.01
CA LEU A 91 12.38 -13.19 5.15
C LEU A 91 12.47 -12.47 3.81
N THR A 92 12.63 -13.21 2.73
CA THR A 92 12.67 -12.66 1.37
C THR A 92 11.40 -13.02 0.63
N ILE A 93 10.72 -12.01 0.08
CA ILE A 93 9.57 -12.17 -0.79
C ILE A 93 9.95 -11.67 -2.18
N LEU A 94 9.83 -12.54 -3.18
CA LEU A 94 10.04 -12.23 -4.59
C LEU A 94 8.68 -11.95 -5.25
N ILE A 95 8.62 -10.99 -6.16
CA ILE A 95 7.44 -10.69 -6.97
C ILE A 95 7.91 -10.62 -8.44
N PRO A 96 7.93 -11.76 -9.16
CA PRO A 96 8.36 -11.79 -10.55
C PRO A 96 7.50 -10.90 -11.45
N ASN A 97 8.11 -10.29 -12.46
CA ASN A 97 7.38 -9.56 -13.49
C ASN A 97 6.96 -10.52 -14.61
N LEU A 98 5.67 -10.80 -14.72
CA LEU A 98 5.09 -11.74 -15.71
C LEU A 98 4.39 -11.04 -16.88
N ASP A 99 4.23 -9.72 -16.86
CA ASP A 99 3.59 -8.93 -17.94
C ASP A 99 4.60 -7.95 -18.56
N ARG A 100 5.61 -8.49 -19.26
CA ARG A 100 6.64 -7.71 -19.97
C ARG A 100 6.55 -8.01 -21.47
N HIS A 101 6.47 -6.95 -22.26
CA HIS A 101 6.38 -7.04 -23.71
C HIS A 101 7.32 -6.03 -24.36
N ASP A 102 8.00 -6.45 -25.43
CA ASP A 102 8.95 -5.63 -26.18
C ASP A 102 8.30 -4.35 -26.71
N ILE A 103 7.07 -4.44 -27.20
CA ILE A 103 6.30 -3.28 -27.66
C ILE A 103 6.15 -2.18 -26.59
N HIS A 104 6.05 -2.55 -25.32
CA HIS A 104 6.00 -1.55 -24.25
C HIS A 104 7.37 -0.92 -24.01
N VAL A 105 8.45 -1.71 -24.11
CA VAL A 105 9.83 -1.22 -23.97
C VAL A 105 10.14 -0.21 -25.07
N GLU A 106 9.81 -0.51 -26.33
CA GLU A 106 9.96 0.39 -27.48
C GLU A 106 9.22 1.72 -27.27
N GLN A 107 7.95 1.67 -26.83
CA GLN A 107 7.17 2.88 -26.51
C GLN A 107 7.85 3.77 -25.44
N TYR A 108 8.49 3.16 -24.44
CA TYR A 108 9.26 3.92 -23.45
C TYR A 108 10.53 4.49 -24.05
N GLN A 109 11.24 3.76 -24.91
CA GLN A 109 12.46 4.25 -25.57
C GLN A 109 12.18 5.45 -26.46
N ASP A 110 11.10 5.41 -27.25
CA ASP A 110 10.68 6.50 -28.14
C ASP A 110 10.39 7.81 -27.39
N THR A 111 9.79 7.69 -26.20
CA THR A 111 9.37 8.84 -25.38
C THR A 111 10.37 9.22 -24.29
N ASN A 112 11.44 8.45 -24.09
CA ASN A 112 12.39 8.63 -22.98
C ASN A 112 13.09 10.00 -23.02
N ARG A 113 13.32 10.54 -24.23
CA ARG A 113 13.95 11.85 -24.42
C ARG A 113 13.09 13.00 -23.90
N THR A 114 11.76 12.81 -23.81
CA THR A 114 10.80 13.81 -23.36
C THR A 114 10.26 13.46 -21.98
N PRO A 115 10.78 14.06 -20.88
CA PRO A 115 10.28 13.80 -19.55
C PRO A 115 8.79 14.09 -19.43
N ARG A 116 8.06 13.23 -18.73
CA ARG A 116 6.63 13.42 -18.46
C ARG A 116 6.46 14.46 -17.33
N PRO A 117 5.75 15.58 -17.56
CA PRO A 117 5.44 16.53 -16.50
C PRO A 117 4.78 15.84 -15.31
N GLY A 118 5.17 16.24 -14.10
CA GLY A 118 4.73 15.62 -12.85
C GLY A 118 5.28 14.20 -12.57
N HIS A 119 6.13 13.63 -13.43
CA HIS A 119 6.85 12.38 -13.18
C HIS A 119 8.30 12.65 -12.76
N ALA A 120 8.97 11.61 -12.23
CA ALA A 120 10.39 11.67 -11.87
C ALA A 120 11.36 11.78 -13.06
N SER A 121 10.92 11.58 -14.31
CA SER A 121 11.78 11.33 -15.49
C SER A 121 12.86 12.38 -15.77
N TYR A 122 12.63 13.65 -15.42
CA TYR A 122 13.66 14.69 -15.56
C TYR A 122 14.64 14.64 -14.38
N ALA A 123 14.13 14.60 -13.15
CA ALA A 123 14.95 14.57 -11.94
C ALA A 123 15.80 13.30 -11.83
N SER A 124 15.26 12.15 -12.27
CA SER A 124 16.00 10.88 -12.32
C SER A 124 17.14 10.94 -13.33
N PHE A 125 16.90 11.46 -14.53
CA PHE A 125 17.93 11.69 -15.53
C PHE A 125 19.00 12.68 -15.06
N MET A 126 18.63 13.77 -14.38
CA MET A 126 19.60 14.70 -13.79
C MET A 126 20.45 14.03 -12.69
N LYS A 127 19.90 13.06 -11.98
CA LYS A 127 20.60 12.35 -10.89
C LYS A 127 21.50 11.22 -11.39
N TYR A 128 21.05 10.46 -12.38
CA TYR A 128 21.69 9.21 -12.82
C TYR A 128 22.27 9.28 -14.23
N GLY A 129 22.06 10.39 -14.94
CA GLY A 129 22.53 10.57 -16.30
C GLY A 129 21.87 9.59 -17.27
N ALA A 130 22.64 9.17 -18.28
CA ALA A 130 22.17 8.26 -19.33
C ALA A 130 21.84 6.85 -18.82
N ASP A 131 22.36 6.47 -17.64
CA ASP A 131 22.16 5.15 -17.03
C ASP A 131 20.93 5.10 -16.10
N ASP A 132 20.05 6.11 -16.14
CA ASP A 132 18.75 6.09 -15.48
C ASP A 132 17.88 4.92 -15.99
N ASP A 133 17.27 4.16 -15.09
CA ASP A 133 16.28 3.12 -15.41
C ASP A 133 14.96 3.78 -15.84
N ALA A 134 14.96 4.33 -17.04
CA ALA A 134 13.84 5.08 -17.57
C ALA A 134 12.73 4.18 -18.15
N ILE A 135 13.05 2.91 -18.46
CA ILE A 135 12.09 1.96 -19.02
C ILE A 135 11.06 1.61 -17.95
N GLY A 136 9.81 1.98 -18.19
CA GLY A 136 8.75 1.86 -17.19
C GLY A 136 8.95 2.72 -15.95
N ALA A 137 9.81 3.74 -16.01
CA ALA A 137 10.22 4.58 -14.88
C ALA A 137 10.94 3.84 -13.72
N GLY A 138 11.49 2.66 -13.97
CA GLY A 138 12.33 1.93 -13.02
C GLY A 138 11.70 1.81 -11.63
N ILE A 139 12.46 2.20 -10.60
CA ILE A 139 12.03 2.22 -9.20
C ILE A 139 11.11 3.41 -8.85
N PHE A 140 11.02 4.43 -9.71
CA PHE A 140 10.07 5.55 -9.54
C PHE A 140 8.64 5.21 -10.00
N SER A 141 8.47 4.04 -10.61
CA SER A 141 7.17 3.49 -10.98
C SER A 141 6.36 3.08 -9.77
N GLY A 142 5.05 3.26 -9.78
CA GLY A 142 4.15 2.72 -8.75
C GLY A 142 4.33 1.22 -8.49
N ARG A 143 4.99 0.47 -9.40
CA ARG A 143 5.35 -0.94 -9.21
C ARG A 143 6.18 -1.20 -7.94
N TYR A 144 7.09 -0.30 -7.53
CA TYR A 144 7.89 -0.55 -6.31
C TYR A 144 7.01 -0.69 -5.06
N THR A 145 5.82 -0.08 -5.03
CA THR A 145 4.88 -0.17 -3.89
C THR A 145 4.42 -1.59 -3.60
N ALA A 146 4.56 -2.52 -4.55
CA ALA A 146 4.38 -3.95 -4.32
C ALA A 146 5.26 -4.48 -3.19
N THR A 147 6.50 -4.00 -3.11
CA THR A 147 7.45 -4.43 -2.09
C THR A 147 7.01 -3.96 -0.71
N ILE A 148 6.46 -2.74 -0.62
CA ILE A 148 5.86 -2.17 0.60
C ILE A 148 4.64 -2.98 1.02
N VAL A 149 3.74 -3.30 0.08
CA VAL A 149 2.52 -4.08 0.40
C VAL A 149 2.87 -5.50 0.86
N ALA A 150 3.80 -6.18 0.19
CA ALA A 150 4.23 -7.50 0.61
C ALA A 150 4.87 -7.50 2.01
N ALA A 151 5.72 -6.51 2.31
CA ALA A 151 6.34 -6.39 3.61
C ALA A 151 5.35 -5.95 4.70
N GLY A 152 4.46 -5.02 4.36
CA GLY A 152 3.44 -4.49 5.27
C GLY A 152 2.42 -5.55 5.66
N TYR A 153 2.08 -6.50 4.77
CA TYR A 153 1.22 -7.62 5.13
C TYR A 153 1.81 -8.42 6.28
N VAL A 154 3.11 -8.74 6.20
CA VAL A 154 3.83 -9.44 7.29
C VAL A 154 3.78 -8.62 8.58
N ALA A 155 3.97 -7.30 8.49
CA ALA A 155 3.88 -6.43 9.67
C ALA A 155 2.47 -6.38 10.27
N LYS A 156 1.42 -6.32 9.45
CA LYS A 156 0.02 -6.37 9.90
C LYS A 156 -0.29 -7.67 10.65
N GLU A 157 0.20 -8.81 10.16
CA GLU A 157 -0.01 -10.09 10.84
C GLU A 157 0.67 -10.15 12.21
N ILE A 158 1.84 -9.53 12.37
CA ILE A 158 2.52 -9.41 13.66
C ILE A 158 1.75 -8.46 14.58
N LEU A 159 1.39 -7.27 14.08
CA LEU A 159 0.62 -6.27 14.82
C LEU A 159 -0.72 -6.82 15.34
N LYS A 160 -1.43 -7.59 14.51
CA LYS A 160 -2.68 -8.24 14.86
C LYS A 160 -2.54 -9.18 16.05
N ARG A 161 -1.44 -9.94 16.12
CA ARG A 161 -1.12 -10.80 17.28
C ARG A 161 -0.82 -9.99 18.54
N CYS A 162 -0.44 -8.73 18.40
CA CYS A 162 -0.28 -7.77 19.49
C CYS A 162 -1.57 -6.97 19.80
N GLY A 163 -2.71 -7.32 19.18
CA GLY A 163 -3.98 -6.62 19.37
C GLY A 163 -4.10 -5.29 18.61
N VAL A 164 -3.16 -5.00 17.71
CA VAL A 164 -3.18 -3.79 16.87
C VAL A 164 -3.78 -4.12 15.51
N GLU A 165 -4.79 -3.36 15.09
CA GLU A 165 -5.39 -3.49 13.76
C GLU A 165 -5.14 -2.20 12.97
N VAL A 166 -4.83 -2.35 11.67
CA VAL A 166 -4.58 -1.24 10.74
C VAL A 166 -5.47 -1.44 9.52
N PHE A 167 -6.23 -0.42 9.14
CA PHE A 167 -7.02 -0.42 7.93
C PHE A 167 -7.03 0.96 7.28
N SER A 168 -7.31 1.04 5.99
CA SER A 168 -7.52 2.32 5.33
C SER A 168 -8.70 2.31 4.36
N PHE A 169 -9.09 3.50 3.93
CA PHE A 169 -10.16 3.72 2.95
C PHE A 169 -9.94 5.06 2.24
N ILE A 170 -10.73 5.29 1.21
CA ILE A 170 -10.72 6.51 0.39
C ILE A 170 -11.64 7.53 1.07
N ARG A 171 -11.05 8.59 1.61
CA ARG A 171 -11.74 9.68 2.29
C ARG A 171 -12.27 10.70 1.29
N GLU A 172 -11.52 10.96 0.23
CA GLU A 172 -11.88 11.92 -0.82
C GLU A 172 -11.37 11.44 -2.18
N MET A 173 -12.14 11.69 -3.24
CA MET A 173 -11.70 11.50 -4.61
C MET A 173 -12.35 12.53 -5.52
N ALA A 174 -11.53 13.19 -6.35
CA ALA A 174 -11.98 14.23 -7.27
C ALA A 174 -12.86 15.33 -6.61
N GLY A 175 -12.54 15.71 -5.38
CA GLY A 175 -13.28 16.74 -4.62
C GLY A 175 -14.58 16.26 -3.96
N ILE A 176 -14.97 14.99 -4.13
CA ILE A 176 -16.09 14.38 -3.40
C ILE A 176 -15.54 13.71 -2.15
N ARG A 177 -16.06 14.11 -0.98
CA ARG A 177 -15.58 13.68 0.34
C ARG A 177 -16.61 12.84 1.08
N TYR A 178 -16.13 11.81 1.77
CA TYR A 178 -16.88 11.07 2.77
C TYR A 178 -16.71 11.73 4.15
N GLU A 179 -17.81 12.18 4.74
CA GLU A 179 -17.82 12.96 6.00
C GLU A 179 -18.07 12.11 7.26
N GLY A 180 -18.30 10.80 7.14
CA GLY A 180 -18.59 9.98 8.32
C GLY A 180 -17.37 9.71 9.21
N GLU A 181 -17.60 9.61 10.51
CA GLU A 181 -16.55 9.44 11.54
C GLU A 181 -16.56 8.06 12.20
N ASP A 182 -17.52 7.18 11.85
CA ASP A 182 -17.62 5.83 12.41
C ASP A 182 -16.48 4.92 11.90
N ILE A 183 -15.44 4.81 12.72
CA ILE A 183 -14.27 3.96 12.49
C ILE A 183 -14.65 2.47 12.40
N ALA A 184 -15.62 2.00 13.18
CA ALA A 184 -16.02 0.60 13.17
C ALA A 184 -16.74 0.24 11.86
N LEU A 185 -17.61 1.12 11.38
CA LEU A 185 -18.24 0.99 10.07
C LEU A 185 -17.19 1.02 8.95
N ALA A 186 -16.29 2.02 8.97
CA ALA A 186 -15.24 2.16 7.95
C ALA A 186 -14.35 0.91 7.87
N LYS A 187 -14.00 0.34 9.01
CA LYS A 187 -13.26 -0.93 9.09
C LYS A 187 -14.05 -2.07 8.47
N LYS A 188 -15.30 -2.27 8.89
CA LYS A 188 -16.17 -3.34 8.39
C LYS A 188 -16.32 -3.28 6.87
N VAL A 189 -16.50 -2.08 6.31
CA VAL A 189 -16.61 -1.87 4.87
C VAL A 189 -15.29 -2.17 4.17
N SER A 190 -14.16 -1.69 4.69
CA SER A 190 -12.83 -1.97 4.12
C SER A 190 -12.50 -3.47 4.12
N ASP A 191 -12.81 -4.18 5.21
CA ASP A 191 -12.66 -5.64 5.29
C ASP A 191 -13.56 -6.36 4.29
N SER A 192 -14.82 -5.92 4.15
CA SER A 192 -15.77 -6.47 3.17
C SER A 192 -15.32 -6.22 1.73
N TYR A 193 -14.72 -5.07 1.45
CA TYR A 193 -14.11 -4.73 0.17
C TYR A 193 -12.94 -5.67 -0.15
N LYS A 194 -12.04 -5.92 0.82
CA LYS A 194 -10.93 -6.87 0.65
C LYS A 194 -11.41 -8.28 0.34
N THR A 195 -12.46 -8.75 1.01
CA THR A 195 -13.09 -10.05 0.70
C THR A 195 -13.68 -10.08 -0.70
N MET A 196 -14.47 -9.06 -1.07
CA MET A 196 -15.03 -8.94 -2.42
C MET A 196 -13.93 -9.01 -3.49
N ARG A 197 -12.83 -8.27 -3.30
CA ARG A 197 -11.72 -8.25 -4.24
C ARG A 197 -11.06 -9.62 -4.42
N ARG A 198 -10.97 -10.45 -3.37
CA ARG A 198 -10.45 -11.83 -3.46
C ARG A 198 -11.42 -12.75 -4.20
N ASP A 199 -12.72 -12.62 -3.91
CA ASP A 199 -13.76 -13.45 -4.51
C ASP A 199 -13.87 -13.23 -6.03
N TYR A 200 -13.63 -11.99 -6.49
CA TYR A 200 -13.74 -11.60 -7.89
C TYR A 200 -12.40 -11.55 -8.65
N ASP A 201 -11.24 -11.59 -7.98
CA ASP A 201 -9.95 -11.56 -8.69
C ASP A 201 -9.65 -12.93 -9.36
N PRO A 202 -9.53 -12.99 -10.70
CA PRO A 202 -9.38 -14.24 -11.43
C PRO A 202 -8.07 -14.96 -11.11
N PHE A 203 -7.00 -14.24 -10.78
CA PHE A 203 -5.72 -14.85 -10.42
C PHE A 203 -5.78 -15.48 -9.03
N TYR A 204 -6.44 -14.82 -8.08
CA TYR A 204 -6.70 -15.38 -6.75
C TYR A 204 -7.44 -16.72 -6.86
N GLN A 205 -8.50 -16.75 -7.68
CA GLN A 205 -9.31 -17.94 -7.90
C GLN A 205 -8.54 -19.04 -8.67
N GLU A 206 -7.94 -18.73 -9.82
CA GLU A 206 -7.30 -19.74 -10.65
C GLU A 206 -6.00 -20.29 -10.06
N ILE A 207 -5.26 -19.49 -9.28
CA ILE A 207 -3.93 -19.88 -8.79
C ILE A 207 -4.00 -20.47 -7.39
N TYR A 208 -4.65 -19.77 -6.46
CA TYR A 208 -4.63 -20.15 -5.05
C TYR A 208 -5.83 -20.99 -4.66
N VAL A 209 -7.07 -20.59 -5.03
CA VAL A 209 -8.27 -21.38 -4.70
C VAL A 209 -8.24 -22.75 -5.40
N LYS A 210 -7.82 -22.80 -6.67
CA LYS A 210 -7.61 -24.07 -7.40
C LYS A 210 -6.28 -24.76 -7.07
N LYS A 211 -5.47 -24.23 -6.14
CA LYS A 211 -4.23 -24.85 -5.66
C LYS A 211 -3.20 -25.17 -6.75
N ARG A 212 -3.11 -24.33 -7.80
CA ARG A 212 -1.99 -24.41 -8.76
C ARG A 212 -0.67 -24.08 -8.07
N ILE A 213 -0.70 -23.23 -7.05
CA ILE A 213 0.45 -22.94 -6.20
C ILE A 213 0.06 -23.27 -4.76
N THR A 214 0.95 -23.96 -4.05
CA THR A 214 0.78 -24.27 -2.62
C THR A 214 2.08 -24.03 -1.87
N MET A 215 1.97 -23.90 -0.55
CA MET A 215 3.12 -23.77 0.35
C MET A 215 3.95 -25.07 0.47
N ASP A 216 3.52 -26.19 -0.12
CA ASP A 216 4.30 -27.43 -0.15
C ASP A 216 5.27 -27.52 -1.34
N MET A 217 5.09 -26.65 -2.34
CA MET A 217 5.94 -26.61 -3.53
C MET A 217 7.27 -25.92 -3.23
N ARG A 218 8.34 -26.40 -3.86
CA ARG A 218 9.65 -25.73 -3.86
C ARG A 218 9.68 -24.59 -4.88
N TYR A 219 10.65 -23.70 -4.71
CA TYR A 219 10.83 -22.52 -5.57
C TYR A 219 10.78 -22.83 -7.07
N LEU A 220 11.57 -23.79 -7.56
CA LEU A 220 11.62 -24.11 -9.00
C LEU A 220 10.31 -24.71 -9.54
N GLU A 221 9.55 -25.41 -8.70
CA GLU A 221 8.23 -25.93 -9.07
C GLU A 221 7.24 -24.78 -9.26
N LYS A 222 7.27 -23.79 -8.36
CA LYS A 222 6.48 -22.56 -8.49
C LYS A 222 6.87 -21.76 -9.72
N MET A 223 8.17 -21.60 -9.99
CA MET A 223 8.66 -20.87 -11.18
C MET A 223 8.24 -21.51 -12.50
N ARG A 224 8.23 -22.85 -12.58
CA ARG A 224 7.67 -23.55 -13.75
C ARG A 224 6.21 -23.17 -13.99
N ILE A 225 5.41 -23.14 -12.92
CA ILE A 225 3.98 -22.79 -13.00
C ILE A 225 3.81 -21.30 -13.32
N PHE A 226 4.67 -20.42 -12.83
CA PHE A 226 4.64 -19.00 -13.18
C PHE A 226 4.95 -18.77 -14.66
N ALA A 227 5.89 -19.52 -15.24
CA ALA A 227 6.18 -19.49 -16.68
C ALA A 227 5.00 -20.02 -17.54
N GLU A 228 4.17 -20.91 -16.99
CA GLU A 228 2.89 -21.30 -17.62
C GLU A 228 1.86 -20.17 -17.50
N ILE A 229 1.72 -19.59 -16.30
CA ILE A 229 0.79 -18.47 -16.03
C ILE A 229 1.09 -17.27 -16.92
N GLU A 230 2.36 -16.93 -17.14
CA GLU A 230 2.80 -15.85 -18.05
C GLU A 230 2.14 -15.97 -19.44
N LYS A 231 2.01 -17.20 -19.94
CA LYS A 231 1.36 -17.48 -21.24
C LYS A 231 -0.16 -17.52 -21.17
N GLU A 232 -0.72 -17.62 -19.97
CA GLU A 232 -2.15 -17.76 -19.71
C GLU A 232 -2.80 -16.49 -19.15
N ILE A 233 -2.05 -15.38 -18.99
CA ILE A 233 -2.55 -14.14 -18.37
C ILE A 233 -3.92 -13.72 -18.95
N ASP A 234 -4.05 -13.70 -20.28
CA ASP A 234 -5.30 -13.32 -20.94
C ASP A 234 -6.42 -14.34 -20.76
N TYR A 235 -6.08 -15.62 -20.76
CA TYR A 235 -7.03 -16.69 -20.49
C TYR A 235 -7.52 -16.71 -19.03
N ILE A 236 -6.65 -16.41 -18.07
CA ILE A 236 -7.05 -16.30 -16.66
C ILE A 236 -7.96 -15.08 -16.49
N ARG A 237 -7.62 -13.94 -17.10
CA ARG A 237 -8.46 -12.73 -17.05
C ARG A 237 -9.82 -12.91 -17.71
N SER A 238 -9.94 -13.70 -18.77
CA SER A 238 -11.23 -13.97 -19.41
C SER A 238 -12.19 -14.80 -18.55
N LYS A 239 -11.70 -15.38 -17.44
CA LYS A 239 -12.52 -16.05 -16.42
C LYS A 239 -12.97 -15.13 -15.28
N ALA A 240 -12.67 -13.83 -15.35
CA ALA A 240 -13.18 -12.89 -14.37
C ALA A 240 -14.71 -13.01 -14.30
N GLN A 241 -15.25 -13.04 -13.08
CA GLN A 241 -16.70 -13.08 -12.86
C GLN A 241 -17.32 -11.76 -13.33
N ASP A 242 -18.54 -11.82 -13.87
CA ASP A 242 -19.25 -10.62 -14.28
C ASP A 242 -19.50 -9.69 -13.08
N PHE A 243 -19.15 -8.41 -13.24
CA PHE A 243 -19.32 -7.38 -12.22
C PHE A 243 -20.75 -6.82 -12.25
N ASP A 244 -21.72 -7.56 -11.70
CA ASP A 244 -23.02 -6.94 -11.37
C ASP A 244 -22.85 -6.09 -10.11
N LYS A 245 -22.79 -4.78 -10.31
CA LYS A 245 -22.70 -3.79 -9.24
C LYS A 245 -23.80 -3.96 -8.18
N ASN A 246 -25.03 -4.27 -8.57
CA ASN A 246 -26.14 -4.42 -7.63
C ASN A 246 -25.96 -5.68 -6.77
N ASP A 247 -25.46 -6.77 -7.35
CA ASP A 247 -25.16 -7.99 -6.60
C ASP A 247 -24.02 -7.75 -5.60
N ILE A 248 -22.94 -7.06 -6.01
CA ILE A 248 -21.81 -6.74 -5.13
C ILE A 248 -22.28 -5.88 -3.94
N ILE A 249 -23.06 -4.83 -4.20
CA ILE A 249 -23.60 -3.98 -3.12
C ILE A 249 -24.51 -4.81 -2.19
N LYS A 250 -25.37 -5.66 -2.74
CA LYS A 250 -26.26 -6.51 -1.95
C LYS A 250 -25.51 -7.53 -1.10
N ARG A 251 -24.47 -8.16 -1.65
CA ARG A 251 -23.75 -9.27 -1.01
C ARG A 251 -22.67 -8.79 -0.03
N TYR A 252 -21.95 -7.72 -0.37
CA TYR A 252 -20.79 -7.24 0.40
C TYR A 252 -21.03 -5.88 1.06
N GLY A 253 -22.04 -5.11 0.62
CA GLY A 253 -22.29 -3.76 1.14
C GLY A 253 -21.23 -2.74 0.74
N VAL A 254 -20.54 -2.97 -0.38
CA VAL A 254 -19.42 -2.13 -0.84
C VAL A 254 -19.59 -1.71 -2.29
N HIS A 255 -18.97 -0.59 -2.68
CA HIS A 255 -18.85 -0.21 -4.09
C HIS A 255 -17.83 -1.15 -4.78
N PRO A 256 -18.06 -1.58 -6.04
CA PRO A 256 -17.20 -2.56 -6.72
C PRO A 256 -15.77 -2.07 -7.00
N VAL A 257 -15.55 -0.75 -7.02
CA VAL A 257 -14.30 -0.14 -7.50
C VAL A 257 -13.62 0.77 -6.46
N ILE A 258 -14.38 1.35 -5.53
CA ILE A 258 -13.91 2.43 -4.66
C ILE A 258 -14.09 1.96 -3.23
N ASN A 259 -12.98 1.83 -2.50
CA ASN A 259 -13.00 1.47 -1.09
C ASN A 259 -13.37 2.69 -0.23
N CYS A 260 -14.65 3.09 -0.25
CA CYS A 260 -15.22 4.16 0.55
C CYS A 260 -16.26 3.55 1.52
N PRO A 261 -16.33 3.99 2.79
CA PRO A 261 -17.31 3.50 3.76
C PRO A 261 -18.79 3.77 3.41
N ASP A 262 -19.04 4.64 2.43
CA ASP A 262 -20.38 4.99 1.96
C ASP A 262 -20.50 4.77 0.45
N VAL A 263 -21.43 3.91 0.04
CA VAL A 263 -21.62 3.47 -1.35
C VAL A 263 -22.11 4.61 -2.23
N ASP A 264 -23.01 5.46 -1.73
CA ASP A 264 -23.54 6.59 -2.50
C ASP A 264 -22.46 7.66 -2.73
N THR A 265 -21.61 7.90 -1.74
CA THR A 265 -20.43 8.76 -1.89
C THR A 265 -19.42 8.16 -2.86
N ALA A 266 -19.14 6.85 -2.79
CA ALA A 266 -18.31 6.18 -3.79
C ALA A 266 -18.88 6.35 -5.20
N GLU A 267 -20.19 6.23 -5.40
CA GLU A 267 -20.79 6.43 -6.72
C GLU A 267 -20.54 7.84 -7.24
N ARG A 268 -20.78 8.86 -6.40
CA ARG A 268 -20.51 10.25 -6.77
C ARG A 268 -19.05 10.50 -7.08
N MET A 269 -18.11 9.88 -6.33
CA MET A 269 -16.68 9.92 -6.65
C MET A 269 -16.42 9.32 -8.04
N ASN A 270 -16.96 8.14 -8.32
CA ASN A 270 -16.80 7.42 -9.59
C ASN A 270 -17.33 8.23 -10.78
N ASP A 271 -18.49 8.87 -10.62
CA ASP A 271 -19.11 9.72 -11.64
C ASP A 271 -18.26 10.94 -11.99
N VAL A 272 -17.70 11.62 -10.97
CA VAL A 272 -16.82 12.78 -11.20
C VAL A 272 -15.53 12.34 -11.88
N VAL A 273 -14.91 11.25 -11.42
CA VAL A 273 -13.70 10.69 -12.06
C VAL A 273 -13.96 10.35 -13.51
N SER A 274 -15.10 9.73 -13.81
CA SER A 274 -15.48 9.37 -15.19
C SER A 274 -15.62 10.61 -16.07
N ARG A 275 -16.21 11.70 -15.57
CA ARG A 275 -16.30 12.99 -16.29
C ARG A 275 -14.94 13.62 -16.55
N ILE A 276 -14.03 13.62 -15.57
CA ILE A 276 -12.66 14.12 -15.72
C ILE A 276 -11.89 13.28 -16.75
N THR A 277 -12.06 11.96 -16.70
CA THR A 277 -11.43 11.03 -17.64
C THR A 277 -11.91 11.26 -19.07
N ALA A 278 -13.20 11.56 -19.26
CA ALA A 278 -13.80 11.77 -20.58
C ALA A 278 -13.21 12.98 -21.33
N VAL A 279 -12.68 13.99 -20.60
CA VAL A 279 -11.96 15.13 -21.18
C VAL A 279 -10.44 14.91 -21.29
N GLY A 280 -9.99 13.68 -21.00
CA GLY A 280 -8.59 13.29 -21.13
C GLY A 280 -7.70 13.70 -19.96
N ASP A 281 -8.26 14.10 -18.83
CA ASP A 281 -7.54 14.52 -17.62
C ASP A 281 -7.60 13.43 -16.51
N SER A 282 -7.05 13.74 -15.33
CA SER A 282 -7.04 12.85 -14.17
C SER A 282 -7.35 13.61 -12.88
N SER A 283 -7.56 12.87 -11.79
CA SER A 283 -7.90 13.44 -10.48
C SER A 283 -7.10 12.80 -9.35
N GLY A 284 -6.96 13.58 -8.26
CA GLY A 284 -6.36 13.15 -7.00
C GLY A 284 -7.42 12.82 -5.95
N GLY A 285 -7.00 12.82 -4.69
CA GLY A 285 -7.89 12.57 -3.56
C GLY A 285 -7.16 12.44 -2.25
N VAL A 286 -7.85 11.90 -1.25
CA VAL A 286 -7.34 11.68 0.10
C VAL A 286 -7.60 10.24 0.52
N VAL A 287 -6.55 9.58 1.00
CA VAL A 287 -6.64 8.29 1.69
C VAL A 287 -6.60 8.55 3.19
N GLU A 288 -7.43 7.86 3.96
CA GLU A 288 -7.34 7.85 5.43
C GLU A 288 -6.96 6.45 5.92
N VAL A 289 -5.94 6.40 6.78
CA VAL A 289 -5.49 5.19 7.48
C VAL A 289 -5.82 5.34 8.95
N VAL A 290 -6.36 4.28 9.54
CA VAL A 290 -6.67 4.21 10.96
C VAL A 290 -5.96 3.01 11.57
N ALA A 291 -5.38 3.21 12.76
CA ALA A 291 -4.85 2.12 13.57
C ALA A 291 -5.43 2.14 14.98
N THR A 292 -5.84 0.98 15.47
CA THR A 292 -6.48 0.81 16.79
C THR A 292 -5.74 -0.22 17.62
N GLY A 293 -5.88 -0.16 18.95
CA GLY A 293 -5.31 -1.15 19.88
C GLY A 293 -3.86 -0.91 20.27
N LEU A 294 -3.30 0.26 19.92
CA LEU A 294 -1.96 0.66 20.32
C LEU A 294 -1.90 1.02 21.82
N PRO A 295 -0.84 0.60 22.53
CA PRO A 295 -0.65 1.03 23.92
C PRO A 295 -0.34 2.52 23.97
N ALA A 296 -0.84 3.22 25.00
CA ALA A 296 -0.44 4.60 25.24
C ALA A 296 1.05 4.70 25.55
N GLY A 297 1.72 5.72 25.02
CA GLY A 297 3.16 5.95 25.20
C GLY A 297 4.06 5.26 24.18
N LEU A 298 3.52 4.66 23.11
CA LEU A 298 4.31 4.22 21.95
C LEU A 298 4.78 5.42 21.10
N GLY A 299 6.04 5.41 20.67
CA GLY A 299 6.73 6.48 19.93
C GLY A 299 7.91 7.04 20.73
N GLU A 300 8.62 8.04 20.19
CA GLU A 300 9.71 8.73 20.88
C GLU A 300 9.52 10.25 20.90
N PRO A 301 10.05 10.99 21.89
CA PRO A 301 9.74 12.41 22.03
C PRO A 301 10.59 13.37 21.17
N VAL A 302 11.67 12.91 20.52
CA VAL A 302 12.64 13.81 19.85
C VAL A 302 12.88 13.46 18.38
N PHE A 303 13.71 12.46 18.09
CA PHE A 303 14.16 12.16 16.72
C PHE A 303 13.31 11.11 15.99
N HIS A 304 12.45 10.41 16.72
CA HIS A 304 11.55 9.36 16.21
C HIS A 304 10.13 9.57 16.75
N LYS A 305 9.67 10.82 16.70
CA LYS A 305 8.27 11.12 17.01
C LYS A 305 7.37 10.34 16.07
N LEU A 306 6.35 9.69 16.61
CA LEU A 306 5.52 8.80 15.80
C LEU A 306 4.81 9.51 14.66
N ASP A 307 4.36 10.75 14.88
CA ASP A 307 3.80 11.61 13.84
C ASP A 307 4.83 11.97 12.75
N ALA A 308 6.09 12.19 13.12
CA ALA A 308 7.19 12.40 12.17
C ALA A 308 7.51 11.12 11.37
N ASP A 309 7.55 9.96 12.04
CA ASP A 309 7.75 8.67 11.37
C ASP A 309 6.59 8.35 10.41
N LEU A 310 5.34 8.58 10.81
CA LEU A 310 4.16 8.50 9.93
C LEU A 310 4.24 9.51 8.79
N GLY A 311 4.80 10.70 9.04
CA GLY A 311 5.08 11.72 8.03
C GLY A 311 6.01 11.23 6.90
N THR A 312 6.83 10.21 7.14
CA THR A 312 7.67 9.60 6.09
C THR A 312 6.87 8.95 4.97
N MET A 313 5.56 8.72 5.15
CA MET A 313 4.66 8.29 4.09
C MET A 313 4.54 9.30 2.92
N LEU A 314 5.06 10.52 3.08
CA LEU A 314 5.31 11.44 1.96
C LEU A 314 6.27 10.83 0.89
N GLY A 315 7.05 9.82 1.27
CA GLY A 315 7.90 9.04 0.37
C GLY A 315 7.16 8.01 -0.49
N ILE A 316 5.86 7.77 -0.25
CA ILE A 316 5.03 7.00 -1.17
C ILE A 316 4.81 7.85 -2.43
N ALA A 317 5.00 7.24 -3.61
CA ALA A 317 4.83 7.94 -4.88
C ALA A 317 3.45 8.63 -4.96
N ALA A 318 3.49 9.88 -5.44
CA ALA A 318 2.34 10.78 -5.61
C ALA A 318 1.71 11.36 -4.33
N ILE A 319 2.18 11.00 -3.14
CA ILE A 319 1.76 11.69 -1.91
C ILE A 319 2.39 13.09 -1.86
N LYS A 320 1.57 14.10 -1.59
CA LYS A 320 1.99 15.51 -1.49
C LYS A 320 1.72 16.15 -0.13
N GLY A 321 1.00 15.46 0.75
CA GLY A 321 0.77 15.88 2.13
C GLY A 321 0.43 14.68 3.00
N VAL A 322 0.84 14.74 4.26
CA VAL A 322 0.46 13.79 5.33
C VAL A 322 -0.05 14.60 6.50
N GLU A 323 -1.21 14.25 7.02
CA GLU A 323 -1.86 14.89 8.16
C GLU A 323 -2.16 13.87 9.24
N ILE A 324 -2.01 14.26 10.51
CA ILE A 324 -2.38 13.45 11.67
C ILE A 324 -3.58 14.11 12.35
N GLY A 325 -4.60 13.33 12.70
CA GLY A 325 -5.80 13.82 13.39
C GLY A 325 -6.53 14.89 12.58
N ALA A 326 -6.78 16.05 13.17
CA ALA A 326 -7.40 17.21 12.52
C ALA A 326 -6.50 17.85 11.44
N GLY A 327 -5.21 17.49 11.36
CA GLY A 327 -4.34 17.90 10.27
C GLY A 327 -4.20 19.42 10.16
N PHE A 328 -4.30 19.97 8.95
CA PHE A 328 -4.23 21.42 8.75
C PHE A 328 -5.43 22.19 9.31
N GLN A 329 -6.49 21.53 9.78
CA GLN A 329 -7.63 22.21 10.41
C GLN A 329 -7.26 22.84 11.76
N VAL A 330 -6.22 22.32 12.44
CA VAL A 330 -5.79 22.83 13.76
C VAL A 330 -5.43 24.31 13.76
N LYS A 331 -4.99 24.87 12.62
CA LYS A 331 -4.65 26.30 12.50
C LYS A 331 -5.88 27.22 12.63
N ASN A 332 -7.08 26.67 12.43
CA ASN A 332 -8.35 27.37 12.51
C ASN A 332 -9.07 27.11 13.85
N MET A 333 -8.42 26.41 14.80
CA MET A 333 -8.98 26.03 16.08
C MET A 333 -8.30 26.79 17.22
N THR A 334 -9.05 27.12 18.27
CA THR A 334 -8.52 27.57 19.54
C THR A 334 -7.93 26.40 20.34
N GLY A 335 -7.13 26.71 21.37
CA GLY A 335 -6.62 25.69 22.28
C GLY A 335 -7.72 24.85 22.93
N TYR A 336 -8.88 25.44 23.24
CA TYR A 336 -10.00 24.70 23.83
C TYR A 336 -10.64 23.71 22.85
N GLU A 337 -10.75 24.10 21.57
CA GLU A 337 -11.35 23.27 20.53
C GLU A 337 -10.43 22.12 20.11
N VAL A 338 -9.12 22.36 20.02
CA VAL A 338 -8.16 21.35 19.55
C VAL A 338 -7.74 20.36 20.63
N ASN A 339 -7.74 20.77 21.90
CA ASN A 339 -7.30 19.90 22.99
C ASN A 339 -8.30 18.77 23.21
N ASP A 340 -7.83 17.53 23.07
CA ASP A 340 -8.61 16.33 23.41
C ASP A 340 -8.73 16.19 24.93
N ARG A 341 -9.83 16.71 25.47
CA ARG A 341 -10.10 16.74 26.91
C ARG A 341 -10.30 15.33 27.43
N MET A 342 -9.79 15.10 28.63
CA MET A 342 -9.76 13.79 29.29
C MET A 342 -10.61 13.80 30.54
N ARG A 343 -11.26 12.66 30.80
CA ARG A 343 -11.95 12.37 32.05
C ARG A 343 -11.75 10.91 32.44
N ALA A 344 -11.86 10.62 33.73
CA ALA A 344 -11.85 9.26 34.23
C ALA A 344 -13.26 8.67 34.19
N GLU A 345 -13.41 7.47 33.63
CA GLU A 345 -14.65 6.71 33.63
C GLU A 345 -14.32 5.22 33.87
N ASN A 346 -14.91 4.62 34.92
CA ASN A 346 -14.68 3.22 35.29
C ASN A 346 -13.20 2.81 35.38
N GLY A 347 -12.35 3.70 35.92
CA GLY A 347 -10.90 3.46 36.05
C GLY A 347 -10.11 3.57 34.75
N LYS A 348 -10.72 4.02 33.65
CA LYS A 348 -10.08 4.24 32.35
C LYS A 348 -10.09 5.72 31.98
N VAL A 349 -9.10 6.15 31.21
CA VAL A 349 -9.08 7.48 30.60
C VAL A 349 -9.99 7.45 29.37
N VAL A 350 -10.94 8.38 29.31
CA VAL A 350 -11.81 8.60 28.16
C VAL A 350 -11.57 10.02 27.66
N PHE A 351 -11.56 10.16 26.34
CA PHE A 351 -11.38 11.44 25.67
C PHE A 351 -12.70 11.89 25.04
N ASP A 352 -12.97 13.19 25.09
CA ASP A 352 -14.18 13.78 24.50
C ASP A 352 -14.09 13.94 22.97
N SER A 353 -12.87 13.89 22.41
CA SER A 353 -12.57 14.05 20.97
C SER A 353 -11.24 13.36 20.62
N ASN A 354 -10.89 13.29 19.32
CA ASN A 354 -9.61 12.75 18.83
C ASN A 354 -8.98 13.65 17.75
N ASN A 355 -8.92 14.96 18.02
CA ASN A 355 -8.31 15.96 17.14
C ASN A 355 -6.81 15.75 16.97
N ALA A 356 -6.13 15.20 17.97
CA ALA A 356 -4.73 14.84 17.92
C ALA A 356 -4.45 13.59 17.06
N GLY A 357 -5.50 12.86 16.66
CA GLY A 357 -5.36 11.64 15.85
C GLY A 357 -4.55 10.57 16.56
N GLY A 358 -4.77 10.42 17.87
CA GLY A 358 -4.14 9.43 18.72
C GLY A 358 -2.68 9.70 19.08
N ILE A 359 -2.10 10.85 18.72
CA ILE A 359 -0.69 11.17 18.96
C ILE A 359 -0.53 12.56 19.59
N THR A 360 0.17 12.66 20.71
CA THR A 360 0.52 13.95 21.34
C THR A 360 1.99 13.91 21.75
N GLY A 361 2.75 14.93 21.39
CA GLY A 361 4.19 15.01 21.72
C GLY A 361 5.05 13.92 21.07
N GLY A 362 4.57 13.30 19.98
CA GLY A 362 5.22 12.16 19.33
C GLY A 362 4.90 10.80 19.94
N LEU A 363 4.03 10.75 20.96
CA LEU A 363 3.63 9.54 21.67
C LEU A 363 2.14 9.27 21.46
N THR A 364 1.77 7.99 21.40
CA THR A 364 0.36 7.58 21.34
C THR A 364 -0.39 7.89 22.64
N THR A 365 -1.65 8.31 22.52
CA THR A 365 -2.55 8.56 23.66
C THR A 365 -3.37 7.32 24.06
N GLY A 366 -3.33 6.26 23.23
CA GLY A 366 -4.20 5.09 23.34
C GLY A 366 -5.53 5.22 22.58
N GLN A 367 -5.83 6.41 22.04
CA GLN A 367 -6.91 6.60 21.06
C GLN A 367 -6.51 6.03 19.69
N PRO A 368 -7.47 5.81 18.77
CA PRO A 368 -7.15 5.45 17.40
C PRO A 368 -6.20 6.46 16.75
N ILE A 369 -5.14 5.97 16.10
CA ILE A 369 -4.34 6.79 15.21
C ILE A 369 -5.14 7.07 13.95
N VAL A 370 -5.17 8.32 13.51
CA VAL A 370 -5.81 8.73 12.25
C VAL A 370 -4.80 9.51 11.41
N VAL A 371 -4.49 9.00 10.22
CA VAL A 371 -3.56 9.62 9.27
C VAL A 371 -4.24 9.83 7.93
N ARG A 372 -4.09 11.01 7.32
CA ARG A 372 -4.60 11.31 5.98
C ARG A 372 -3.47 11.62 5.02
N LEU A 373 -3.55 11.08 3.81
CA LEU A 373 -2.55 11.26 2.76
C LEU A 373 -3.19 11.92 1.54
N ALA A 374 -2.68 13.09 1.18
CA ALA A 374 -3.10 13.81 -0.03
C ALA A 374 -2.40 13.23 -1.25
N VAL A 375 -3.17 12.64 -2.16
CA VAL A 375 -2.71 12.01 -3.39
C VAL A 375 -2.91 12.97 -4.55
N LYS A 376 -1.83 13.33 -5.26
CA LYS A 376 -1.96 14.17 -6.46
C LYS A 376 -2.59 13.40 -7.64
N PRO A 377 -3.15 14.10 -8.64
CA PRO A 377 -3.60 13.47 -9.89
C PRO A 377 -2.52 12.68 -10.62
N THR A 378 -2.94 11.70 -11.43
CA THR A 378 -2.05 10.89 -12.27
C THR A 378 -1.31 11.81 -13.27
N PRO A 379 0.04 11.87 -13.26
CA PRO A 379 0.74 12.84 -14.11
C PRO A 379 0.58 12.65 -15.63
N THR A 380 0.31 11.41 -16.06
CA THR A 380 0.23 11.05 -17.48
C THR A 380 -1.22 11.13 -17.95
N ILE A 381 -1.56 12.19 -18.69
CA ILE A 381 -2.90 12.52 -19.19
C ILE A 381 -2.90 12.68 -20.72
N ALA A 382 -4.08 12.64 -21.34
CA ALA A 382 -4.25 12.76 -22.78
C ALA A 382 -4.21 14.23 -23.27
N ILE A 383 -4.45 15.18 -22.38
CA ILE A 383 -4.26 16.61 -22.67
C ILE A 383 -2.78 16.89 -22.95
N LYS A 384 -2.50 17.62 -24.04
CA LYS A 384 -1.14 18.03 -24.41
C LYS A 384 -0.50 18.88 -23.32
N GLN A 385 0.76 18.58 -23.03
CA GLN A 385 1.56 19.33 -22.06
C GLN A 385 2.90 19.73 -22.65
N ASN A 386 3.37 20.92 -22.27
CA ASN A 386 4.72 21.38 -22.60
C ASN A 386 5.76 20.63 -21.79
N THR A 387 6.83 20.23 -22.45
CA THR A 387 8.01 19.61 -21.85
C THR A 387 9.24 19.99 -22.67
N VAL A 388 10.36 19.32 -22.44
CA VAL A 388 11.62 19.53 -23.16
C VAL A 388 12.19 18.20 -23.63
N ASP A 389 13.02 18.22 -24.68
CA ASP A 389 13.99 17.16 -24.89
C ASP A 389 15.09 17.33 -23.83
N LYS A 390 15.28 16.32 -22.97
CA LYS A 390 16.20 16.40 -21.83
C LYS A 390 17.69 16.43 -22.22
N TYR A 391 18.03 16.17 -23.48
CA TYR A 391 19.39 16.23 -24.01
C TYR A 391 19.66 17.55 -24.75
N THR A 392 18.74 18.00 -25.61
CA THR A 392 18.92 19.21 -26.42
C THR A 392 18.38 20.47 -25.75
N LEU A 393 17.54 20.33 -24.72
CA LEU A 393 16.80 21.40 -24.04
C LEU A 393 15.85 22.18 -24.96
N GLU A 394 15.49 21.61 -26.10
CA GLU A 394 14.46 22.15 -26.98
C GLU A 394 13.07 21.90 -26.40
N ASN A 395 12.17 22.87 -26.57
CA ASN A 395 10.76 22.69 -26.21
C ASN A 395 10.12 21.57 -27.05
N LYS A 396 9.35 20.72 -26.38
CA LYS A 396 8.56 19.64 -26.97
C LYS A 396 7.16 19.64 -26.35
N GLU A 397 6.22 19.00 -27.02
CA GLU A 397 4.91 18.67 -26.46
C GLU A 397 4.83 17.16 -26.24
N LEU A 398 4.10 16.75 -25.21
CA LEU A 398 3.80 15.35 -24.93
C LEU A 398 2.33 15.19 -24.53
N SER A 399 1.70 14.12 -24.99
CA SER A 399 0.39 13.66 -24.55
C SER A 399 0.39 12.13 -24.51
N ALA A 400 -0.38 11.54 -23.61
CA ALA A 400 -0.53 10.09 -23.57
C ALA A 400 -1.26 9.59 -24.83
N ILE A 401 -0.70 8.59 -25.50
CA ILE A 401 -1.33 7.91 -26.65
C ILE A 401 -2.27 6.79 -26.16
N THR A 402 -2.03 6.24 -24.96
CA THR A 402 -2.77 5.12 -24.38
C THR A 402 -3.47 5.49 -23.07
N ARG A 403 -4.55 4.77 -22.76
CA ARG A 403 -5.34 4.95 -21.52
C ARG A 403 -4.45 4.72 -20.28
N ARG A 404 -4.59 5.61 -19.28
CA ARG A 404 -3.88 5.56 -18.00
C ARG A 404 -4.88 5.64 -16.85
N ASP A 405 -4.43 5.29 -15.65
CA ASP A 405 -5.24 5.35 -14.42
C ASP A 405 -5.80 6.79 -14.24
N PRO A 406 -7.13 7.01 -14.25
CA PRO A 406 -7.73 8.34 -14.14
C PRO A 406 -7.63 8.90 -12.73
N THR A 407 -7.42 8.01 -11.77
CA THR A 407 -6.97 8.32 -10.42
C THR A 407 -6.11 7.17 -9.92
N ILE A 408 -5.08 7.51 -9.16
CA ILE A 408 -4.21 6.54 -8.50
C ILE A 408 -4.62 6.31 -7.04
N VAL A 409 -5.63 7.03 -6.53
CA VAL A 409 -6.12 6.93 -5.15
C VAL A 409 -6.55 5.50 -4.82
N ASN A 410 -7.21 4.81 -5.77
CA ASN A 410 -7.60 3.40 -5.65
C ASN A 410 -6.42 2.45 -5.41
N ARG A 411 -5.21 2.84 -5.82
CA ARG A 411 -3.99 2.03 -5.70
C ARG A 411 -3.16 2.41 -4.49
N ILE A 412 -3.36 3.61 -3.94
CA ILE A 412 -2.58 4.14 -2.83
C ILE A 412 -3.12 3.72 -1.48
N TRP A 413 -4.43 3.57 -1.29
CA TRP A 413 -4.99 3.17 0.01
C TRP A 413 -4.37 1.89 0.60
N PRO A 414 -4.18 0.78 -0.15
CA PRO A 414 -3.57 -0.42 0.43
C PRO A 414 -2.07 -0.21 0.69
N VAL A 415 -1.39 0.68 -0.06
CA VAL A 415 0.02 1.01 0.17
C VAL A 415 0.18 1.81 1.46
N ALA A 416 -0.70 2.79 1.70
CA ALA A 416 -0.70 3.60 2.91
C ALA A 416 -1.02 2.74 4.16
N GLU A 417 -1.98 1.80 4.05
CA GLU A 417 -2.29 0.84 5.11
C GLU A 417 -1.05 0.02 5.49
N ASN A 418 -0.37 -0.53 4.48
CA ASN A 418 0.80 -1.39 4.68
C ASN A 418 2.03 -0.61 5.17
N MET A 419 2.27 0.60 4.66
CA MET A 419 3.36 1.47 5.13
C MET A 419 3.14 1.89 6.59
N THR A 420 1.88 2.19 6.97
CA THR A 420 1.53 2.48 8.37
C THR A 420 1.84 1.28 9.27
N ALA A 421 1.50 0.06 8.83
CA ALA A 421 1.83 -1.14 9.59
C ALA A 421 3.34 -1.35 9.78
N LEU A 422 4.16 -1.07 8.76
CA LEU A 422 5.62 -1.11 8.89
C LEU A 422 6.14 -0.13 9.95
N ILE A 423 5.65 1.12 9.92
CA ILE A 423 6.05 2.18 10.85
C ILE A 423 5.62 1.85 12.29
N LEU A 424 4.39 1.40 12.47
CA LEU A 424 3.86 1.05 13.78
C LEU A 424 4.59 -0.15 14.38
N LEU A 425 4.88 -1.17 13.59
CA LEU A 425 5.58 -2.35 14.09
C LEU A 425 7.00 -2.00 14.56
N ASP A 426 7.76 -1.23 13.78
CA ASP A 426 9.11 -0.80 14.18
C ASP A 426 9.10 -0.04 15.52
N ASN A 427 8.14 0.87 15.69
CA ASN A 427 7.97 1.61 16.93
C ASN A 427 7.45 0.74 18.10
N LEU A 428 6.64 -0.29 17.81
CA LEU A 428 6.15 -1.23 18.81
C LEU A 428 7.28 -2.11 19.36
N PHE A 429 8.21 -2.55 18.51
CA PHE A 429 9.43 -3.24 18.94
C PHE A 429 10.23 -2.38 19.94
N ALA A 430 10.45 -1.10 19.61
CA ALA A 430 11.15 -0.16 20.49
C ALA A 430 10.42 0.01 21.83
N HIS A 431 9.11 0.23 21.77
CA HIS A 431 8.27 0.43 22.95
C HIS A 431 8.31 -0.77 23.90
N TYR A 432 8.04 -1.98 23.41
CA TYR A 432 8.06 -3.17 24.27
C TYR A 432 9.45 -3.48 24.83
N GLY A 433 10.51 -3.29 24.03
CA GLY A 433 11.88 -3.44 24.52
C GLY A 433 12.18 -2.49 25.69
N TYR A 434 11.82 -1.21 25.55
CA TYR A 434 12.02 -0.20 26.59
C TYR A 434 11.18 -0.45 27.84
N GLN A 435 9.89 -0.78 27.69
CA GLN A 435 9.01 -1.07 28.83
C GLN A 435 9.51 -2.28 29.63
N THR A 436 9.93 -3.35 28.96
CA THR A 436 10.46 -4.55 29.61
C THR A 436 11.67 -4.22 30.50
N ILE A 437 12.62 -3.42 30.01
CA ILE A 437 13.80 -3.01 30.80
C ILE A 437 13.40 -2.04 31.92
N SER A 438 12.47 -1.13 31.64
CA SER A 438 12.00 -0.14 32.63
C SER A 438 11.28 -0.80 33.80
N GLU A 439 10.49 -1.85 33.56
CA GLU A 439 9.84 -2.64 34.61
C GLU A 439 10.88 -3.32 35.50
N ALA A 440 11.87 -3.99 34.92
CA ALA A 440 12.96 -4.61 35.67
C ALA A 440 13.79 -3.61 36.50
N ALA A 441 13.92 -2.37 36.03
CA ALA A 441 14.61 -1.31 36.75
C ALA A 441 13.81 -0.76 37.95
N ARG A 442 12.48 -0.87 37.94
CA ARG A 442 11.59 -0.41 39.02
C ARG A 442 11.48 -1.40 40.17
N THR A 443 11.81 -2.66 39.95
CA THR A 443 11.70 -3.75 40.95
C THR A 443 12.86 -3.80 41.95
N VAL A 444 13.53 -2.66 42.21
CA VAL A 444 14.66 -2.52 43.15
C VAL A 444 14.23 -1.83 44.43
#